data_AF-A0A485D2N1-F1
#
_entry.id   AF-A0A485D2N1-F1
#
_cell.length_a   1.000
_cell.length_b   1.000
_cell.length_c   1.000
_cell.angle_alpha   90.00
_cell.angle_beta   90.00
_cell.angle_gamma   90.00
#
_symmetry.space_group_name_H-M   'P 1'
#
loop_
_entity.id
_entity.type
_entity.pdbx_description
1 polymer ?
#
loop_
_entity_poly.entity_id
_entity_poly.type
_entity_poly.pdbx_seq_one_letter_code
_entity_poly.pdbx_strand_id
1 'polypeptide(L)'
;MSKRPPRLTFLPPPAPALLAAAVQLGKLVNYRSAGTVEFIYDAALDAFYFLEVNTRLQVEHPVTESVTGLDLVECMLRVAADESIDWTRLAQAPQGAAIEVRIYAESPLKNFQPSPGVLTDVAFRTMCASIPA
;
A
#
# COMPACT_ATOMS: atom_id res chain seq x y z
N MET A 1 -18.66 4.98 -23.09
CA MET A 1 -18.89 4.87 -21.63
C MET A 1 -17.96 5.85 -20.92
N SER A 2 -18.48 6.96 -20.41
CA SER A 2 -17.68 7.96 -19.67
C SER A 2 -17.42 7.43 -18.27
N LYS A 3 -16.22 6.86 -18.03
CA LYS A 3 -15.75 6.55 -16.68
C LYS A 3 -15.40 7.89 -16.03
N ARG A 4 -16.31 8.44 -15.22
CA ARG A 4 -15.95 9.54 -14.33
C ARG A 4 -14.80 9.06 -13.45
N PRO A 5 -13.74 9.86 -13.25
CA PRO A 5 -12.70 9.49 -12.29
C PRO A 5 -13.35 9.30 -10.92
N PRO A 6 -12.93 8.29 -10.13
CA PRO A 6 -13.43 8.12 -8.78
C PRO A 6 -13.18 9.41 -8.00
N ARG A 7 -14.21 9.87 -7.30
CA ARG A 7 -14.06 11.03 -6.40
C ARG A 7 -13.09 10.61 -5.31
N LEU A 8 -12.06 11.42 -5.07
CA LEU A 8 -11.18 11.23 -3.92
C LEU A 8 -12.01 11.54 -2.66
N THR A 9 -12.75 10.55 -2.18
CA THR A 9 -13.47 10.63 -0.92
C THR A 9 -12.47 10.22 0.15
N PHE A 10 -12.10 11.14 1.03
CA PHE A 10 -11.44 10.79 2.27
C PHE A 10 -12.43 9.92 3.06
N LEU A 11 -12.29 8.60 2.93
CA LEU A 11 -12.97 7.69 3.84
C LEU A 11 -12.48 8.04 5.26
N PRO A 12 -13.36 7.96 6.27
CA PRO A 12 -12.89 7.97 7.65
C PRO A 12 -11.80 6.89 7.80
N PRO A 13 -10.84 7.07 8.73
CA PRO A 13 -9.80 6.08 8.97
C PRO A 13 -10.43 4.69 9.11
N PRO A 14 -9.80 3.63 8.58
CA PRO A 14 -10.37 2.29 8.57
C PRO A 14 -10.88 1.96 9.97
N ALA A 15 -12.12 1.48 10.06
CA ALA A 15 -12.75 1.16 11.33
C ALA A 15 -11.80 0.27 12.15
N PRO A 16 -11.56 0.54 13.45
CA PRO A 16 -10.68 -0.29 14.28
C PRO A 16 -10.97 -1.80 14.20
N ALA A 17 -12.23 -2.16 13.93
CA ALA A 17 -12.68 -3.52 13.69
C ALA A 17 -12.05 -4.17 12.44
N LEU A 18 -11.81 -3.41 11.35
CA LEU A 18 -11.17 -3.89 10.13
C LEU A 18 -9.70 -4.25 10.39
N LEU A 19 -8.97 -3.36 11.07
CA LEU A 19 -7.58 -3.62 11.46
C LEU A 19 -7.48 -4.81 12.42
N ALA A 20 -8.39 -4.88 13.40
CA ALA A 20 -8.46 -6.01 14.33
C ALA A 20 -8.72 -7.34 13.60
N ALA A 21 -9.62 -7.36 12.61
CA ALA A 21 -9.90 -8.55 11.81
C ALA A 21 -8.68 -9.00 11.01
N ALA A 22 -7.93 -8.08 10.41
CA ALA A 22 -6.69 -8.40 9.70
C ALA A 22 -5.64 -9.04 10.62
N VAL A 23 -5.44 -8.47 11.82
CA VAL A 23 -4.51 -9.01 12.83
C VAL A 23 -4.96 -10.38 13.33
N GLN A 24 -6.28 -10.56 13.56
CA GLN A 24 -6.84 -11.85 13.98
C GLN A 24 -6.60 -12.93 12.92
N LEU A 25 -6.83 -12.62 11.64
CA LEU A 25 -6.59 -13.54 10.54
C LEU A 25 -5.10 -13.95 10.48
N GLY A 26 -4.19 -12.98 10.55
CA GLY A 26 -2.75 -13.24 10.55
C GLY A 26 -2.31 -14.15 11.71
N LYS A 27 -2.84 -13.93 12.91
CA LYS A 27 -2.59 -14.80 14.08
C LYS A 27 -3.13 -16.22 13.88
N LEU A 28 -4.35 -16.35 13.33
CA LEU A 28 -5.00 -17.64 13.12
C LEU A 28 -4.21 -18.57 12.20
N VAL A 29 -3.59 -18.03 11.16
CA VAL A 29 -2.79 -18.80 10.21
C VAL A 29 -1.29 -18.82 10.54
N ASN A 30 -0.90 -18.28 11.70
CA ASN A 30 0.50 -18.09 12.10
C ASN A 30 1.33 -17.41 10.98
N TYR A 31 0.77 -16.35 10.40
CA TYR A 31 1.37 -15.64 9.28
C TYR A 31 2.72 -15.05 9.67
N ARG A 32 3.71 -15.21 8.78
CA ARG A 32 5.08 -14.72 8.97
C ARG A 32 5.47 -13.83 7.80
N SER A 33 6.28 -12.81 8.08
CA SER A 33 6.70 -11.76 7.14
C SER A 33 5.60 -10.71 6.86
N ALA A 34 5.82 -9.83 5.89
CA ALA A 34 4.85 -8.82 5.47
C ALA A 34 3.79 -9.43 4.53
N GLY A 35 2.57 -8.91 4.60
CA GLY A 35 1.46 -9.32 3.74
C GLY A 35 0.29 -8.34 3.88
N THR A 36 -0.62 -8.38 2.92
CA THR A 36 -1.80 -7.51 2.92
C THR A 36 -3.07 -8.34 3.05
N VAL A 37 -3.97 -7.92 3.94
CA VAL A 37 -5.34 -8.43 3.99
C VAL A 37 -6.24 -7.42 3.30
N GLU A 38 -6.94 -7.86 2.26
CA GLU A 38 -7.81 -7.01 1.46
C GLU A 38 -9.26 -7.14 1.89
N PHE A 39 -9.95 -6.00 1.92
CA PHE A 39 -11.35 -5.90 2.27
C PHE A 39 -12.10 -5.07 1.23
N ILE A 40 -13.35 -5.43 1.00
CA ILE A 40 -14.32 -4.55 0.34
C ILE A 40 -15.08 -3.81 1.44
N TYR A 41 -15.13 -2.48 1.37
CA TYR A 41 -15.86 -1.64 2.31
C TYR A 41 -17.11 -1.03 1.64
N ASP A 42 -18.27 -1.26 2.24
CA ASP A 42 -19.53 -0.63 1.87
C ASP A 42 -19.79 0.57 2.79
N ALA A 43 -19.59 1.77 2.25
CA ALA A 43 -19.75 3.02 2.98
C ALA A 43 -21.22 3.35 3.33
N ALA A 44 -22.21 2.77 2.63
CA ALA A 44 -23.62 3.01 2.94
C ALA A 44 -24.07 2.16 4.14
N LEU A 45 -23.51 0.97 4.28
CA LEU A 45 -23.80 0.03 5.38
C LEU A 45 -22.81 0.14 6.55
N ASP A 46 -21.74 0.91 6.40
CA ASP A 46 -20.59 0.93 7.32
C ASP A 46 -20.08 -0.49 7.64
N ALA A 47 -20.00 -1.31 6.60
CA ALA A 47 -19.68 -2.74 6.72
C ALA A 47 -18.46 -3.08 5.85
N PHE A 48 -17.63 -4.00 6.32
CA PHE A 48 -16.49 -4.51 5.57
C PHE A 48 -16.58 -6.04 5.40
N TYR A 49 -16.06 -6.52 4.29
CA TYR A 49 -16.07 -7.93 3.92
C TYR A 49 -14.66 -8.34 3.50
N PHE A 50 -14.18 -9.46 4.04
CA PHE A 50 -12.90 -10.04 3.63
C PHE A 50 -12.94 -10.39 2.14
N LEU A 51 -11.88 -10.02 1.41
CA LEU A 51 -11.70 -10.37 0.01
C LEU A 51 -10.63 -11.45 -0.13
N GLU A 52 -9.39 -11.14 0.22
CA GLU A 52 -8.25 -12.05 0.10
C GLU A 52 -7.08 -11.68 1.02
N VAL A 53 -6.06 -12.56 1.04
CA VAL A 53 -4.76 -12.27 1.63
C VAL A 53 -3.69 -12.37 0.54
N ASN A 54 -2.94 -11.29 0.35
CA ASN A 54 -1.74 -11.28 -0.47
C ASN A 54 -0.54 -11.64 0.42
N THR A 55 -0.05 -12.88 0.27
CA THR A 55 1.05 -13.45 1.08
C THR A 55 2.45 -13.02 0.63
N ARG A 56 2.56 -11.79 0.13
CA ARG A 56 3.75 -11.20 -0.48
C ARG A 56 3.72 -9.70 -0.28
N LEU A 57 4.87 -9.05 -0.44
CA LEU A 57 4.94 -7.60 -0.50
C LEU A 57 4.13 -7.09 -1.71
N GLN A 58 3.29 -6.10 -1.47
CA GLN A 58 2.53 -5.45 -2.52
C GLN A 58 3.33 -4.32 -3.17
N VAL A 59 3.03 -4.02 -4.43
CA VAL A 59 3.77 -3.00 -5.17
C VAL A 59 3.59 -1.62 -4.53
N GLU A 60 2.41 -1.38 -3.97
CA GLU A 60 1.98 -0.15 -3.28
C GLU A 60 2.55 0.01 -1.86
N HIS A 61 3.39 -0.90 -1.35
CA HIS A 61 4.01 -0.77 -0.03
C HIS A 61 4.72 0.58 0.24
N PRO A 62 5.29 1.31 -0.76
CA PRO A 62 5.93 2.61 -0.50
C PRO A 62 4.98 3.65 0.10
N VAL A 63 3.66 3.53 -0.10
CA VAL A 63 2.71 4.45 0.55
C VAL A 63 2.67 4.24 2.06
N THR A 64 2.76 2.98 2.51
CA THR A 64 2.84 2.62 3.94
C THR A 64 4.17 3.09 4.52
N GLU A 65 5.27 2.83 3.83
CA GLU A 65 6.61 3.25 4.26
C GLU A 65 6.72 4.77 4.40
N SER A 66 6.17 5.52 3.44
CA SER A 66 6.23 6.99 3.42
C SER A 66 5.53 7.64 4.61
N VAL A 67 4.46 7.03 5.14
CA VAL A 67 3.72 7.58 6.29
C VAL A 67 4.12 6.96 7.63
N THR A 68 4.68 5.75 7.64
CA THR A 68 5.10 5.08 8.89
C THR A 68 6.59 5.23 9.18
N GLY A 69 7.40 5.56 8.17
CA GLY A 69 8.85 5.54 8.23
C GLY A 69 9.45 4.13 8.34
N LEU A 70 8.65 3.08 8.16
CA LEU A 70 9.15 1.69 8.14
C LEU A 70 9.81 1.38 6.79
N ASP A 71 10.81 0.51 6.78
CA ASP A 71 11.28 -0.21 5.59
C ASP A 71 10.75 -1.63 5.70
N LEU A 72 9.74 -1.96 4.90
CA LEU A 72 9.05 -3.24 4.95
C LEU A 72 9.93 -4.35 4.37
N VAL A 73 10.79 -4.06 3.40
CA VAL A 73 11.74 -5.04 2.85
C VAL A 73 12.76 -5.42 3.92
N GLU A 74 13.33 -4.43 4.62
CA GLU A 74 14.22 -4.66 5.76
C GLU A 74 13.52 -5.49 6.85
N CYS A 75 12.27 -5.14 7.22
CA CYS A 75 11.50 -5.93 8.18
C CYS A 75 11.33 -7.39 7.74
N MET A 76 11.01 -7.62 6.47
CA MET A 76 10.85 -8.96 5.91
C MET A 76 12.16 -9.78 6.01
N LEU A 77 13.30 -9.16 5.72
CA LEU A 77 14.62 -9.81 5.81
C LEU A 77 14.98 -10.15 7.26
N ARG A 78 14.77 -9.22 8.20
CA ARG A 78 14.99 -9.47 9.64
C ARG A 78 14.13 -10.61 10.16
N VAL A 79 12.83 -10.59 9.82
CA VAL A 79 11.94 -11.70 10.16
C VAL A 79 12.44 -13.00 9.56
N ALA A 80 12.86 -13.00 8.29
CA ALA A 80 13.38 -14.20 7.63
C ALA A 80 14.61 -14.77 8.34
N ALA A 81 15.47 -13.91 8.90
CA ALA A 81 16.66 -14.25 9.67
C ALA A 81 16.39 -14.59 11.16
N ASP A 82 15.13 -14.66 11.58
CA ASP A 82 14.72 -14.86 12.98
C ASP A 82 15.26 -13.79 13.96
N GLU A 83 15.51 -12.59 13.45
CA GLU A 83 15.87 -11.43 14.26
C GLU A 83 14.64 -10.81 14.93
N SER A 84 14.85 -10.18 16.09
CA SER A 84 13.78 -9.46 16.78
C SER A 84 13.34 -8.22 15.99
N ILE A 85 12.03 -8.04 15.85
CA ILE A 85 11.47 -6.79 15.29
C ILE A 85 11.21 -5.78 16.41
N ASP A 86 11.44 -4.51 16.11
CA ASP A 86 11.02 -3.40 16.96
C ASP A 86 9.49 -3.20 16.88
N TRP A 87 8.77 -3.89 17.76
CA TRP A 87 7.32 -3.78 17.90
C TRP A 87 6.86 -2.39 18.32
N THR A 88 7.70 -1.63 19.03
CA THR A 88 7.37 -0.26 19.43
C THR A 88 7.34 0.66 18.22
N ARG A 89 8.29 0.51 17.29
CA ARG A 89 8.27 1.23 16.01
C ARG A 89 7.08 0.83 15.15
N LEU A 90 6.78 -0.47 15.05
CA LEU A 90 5.62 -0.98 14.28
C LEU A 90 4.25 -0.49 14.80
N ALA A 91 4.15 -0.18 16.10
CA ALA A 91 2.92 0.29 16.71
C ALA A 91 2.67 1.80 16.55
N GLN A 92 3.61 2.55 15.97
CA GLN A 92 3.45 3.98 15.74
C GLN A 92 2.36 4.26 14.71
N ALA A 93 1.52 5.26 14.98
CA ALA A 93 0.50 5.69 14.03
C ALA A 93 1.16 6.32 12.79
N PRO A 94 0.57 6.12 11.59
CA PRO A 94 1.05 6.77 10.36
C PRO A 94 0.93 8.29 10.47
N GLN A 95 1.88 9.01 9.87
CA GLN A 95 1.98 10.46 9.87
C GLN A 95 1.76 11.01 8.45
N GLY A 96 0.83 11.95 8.30
CA GLY A 96 0.53 12.58 7.01
C GLY A 96 -0.19 11.64 6.04
N ALA A 97 0.02 11.88 4.74
CA ALA A 97 -0.55 11.08 3.66
C ALA A 97 0.48 10.92 2.54
N ALA A 98 0.42 9.80 1.83
CA ALA A 98 1.26 9.50 0.69
C ALA A 98 0.41 9.11 -0.53
N ILE A 99 0.92 9.42 -1.72
CA ILE A 99 0.31 9.04 -2.99
C ILE A 99 1.36 8.35 -3.83
N GLU A 100 1.06 7.14 -4.30
CA GLU A 100 1.83 6.45 -5.32
C GLU A 100 1.14 6.61 -6.68
N VAL A 101 1.92 6.89 -7.71
CA VAL A 101 1.46 6.88 -9.11
C VAL A 101 2.30 5.91 -9.91
N ARG A 102 1.64 5.02 -10.63
CA ARG A 102 2.31 4.08 -11.54
C ARG A 102 2.31 4.65 -12.95
N ILE A 103 3.51 4.86 -13.49
CA ILE A 103 3.71 5.22 -14.88
C ILE A 103 3.87 3.92 -15.67
N TYR A 104 2.83 3.56 -16.43
CA TYR A 104 2.87 2.39 -17.31
C TYR A 104 3.20 2.78 -18.74
N ALA A 105 3.90 1.89 -19.45
CA ALA A 105 4.09 1.97 -20.90
C ALA A 105 2.79 1.56 -21.62
N GLU A 106 1.72 2.32 -21.39
CA GLU A 106 0.39 2.14 -21.96
C GLU A 106 -0.05 3.44 -22.63
N SER A 107 -0.82 3.35 -23.71
CA SER A 107 -1.30 4.51 -24.44
C SER A 107 -2.77 4.81 -24.12
N PRO A 108 -3.09 5.90 -23.40
CA PRO A 108 -4.48 6.28 -23.11
C PRO A 108 -5.30 6.55 -24.37
N LEU A 109 -4.66 7.06 -25.43
CA LEU A 109 -5.28 7.32 -26.74
C LEU A 109 -5.64 6.04 -27.51
N LYS A 110 -5.02 4.91 -27.15
CA LYS A 110 -5.29 3.59 -27.74
C LYS A 110 -5.95 2.66 -26.71
N ASN A 111 -6.86 3.17 -25.90
CA ASN A 111 -7.58 2.40 -24.87
C ASN A 111 -6.62 1.66 -23.91
N PHE A 112 -5.55 2.31 -23.46
CA PHE A 112 -4.53 1.75 -22.56
C PHE A 112 -3.84 0.48 -23.09
N GLN A 113 -3.76 0.31 -24.41
CA GLN A 113 -2.95 -0.76 -24.99
C GLN A 113 -1.47 -0.61 -24.60
N PRO A 114 -0.76 -1.73 -24.36
CA PRO A 114 0.68 -1.72 -24.16
C PRO A 114 1.41 -1.02 -25.30
N SER A 115 2.44 -0.25 -24.95
CA SER A 115 3.24 0.57 -25.86
C SER A 115 4.72 0.16 -25.79
N PRO A 116 5.11 -0.98 -26.38
CA PRO A 116 6.51 -1.41 -26.41
C PRO A 116 7.34 -0.52 -27.34
N GLY A 117 8.64 -0.43 -27.08
CA GLY A 117 9.57 0.37 -27.87
C GLY A 117 10.84 0.70 -27.11
N VAL A 118 11.73 1.47 -27.74
CA VAL A 118 12.94 1.98 -27.10
C VAL A 118 12.60 3.26 -26.34
N LEU A 119 13.02 3.36 -25.08
CA LEU A 119 13.01 4.61 -24.33
C LEU A 119 14.08 5.54 -24.93
N THR A 120 13.64 6.59 -25.64
CA THR A 120 14.57 7.53 -26.30
C THR A 120 15.06 8.64 -25.40
N ASP A 121 14.26 9.03 -24.40
CA ASP A 121 14.60 10.04 -23.40
C ASP A 121 13.93 9.71 -22.07
N VAL A 122 14.64 9.91 -20.97
CA VAL A 122 14.15 9.69 -19.61
C VAL A 122 14.83 10.69 -18.68
N ALA A 123 14.03 11.52 -18.01
CA ALA A 123 14.49 12.43 -16.97
C ALA A 123 13.78 12.12 -15.66
N PHE A 124 14.55 11.70 -14.65
CA PHE A 124 14.03 11.55 -13.30
C PHE A 124 14.30 12.84 -12.52
N ARG A 125 13.29 13.36 -11.83
CA ARG A 125 13.48 14.48 -10.92
C ARG A 125 14.06 13.94 -9.63
N THR A 126 15.29 14.32 -9.30
CA THR A 126 15.80 14.07 -7.94
C THR A 126 14.99 14.94 -6.99
N MET A 127 14.33 14.33 -6.00
CA MET A 127 13.75 15.12 -4.91
C MET A 127 14.88 15.84 -4.16
N CYS A 128 14.75 17.16 -4.01
CA CYS A 128 15.46 17.86 -2.94
C CYS A 128 15.04 17.23 -1.62
N ALA A 129 16.01 16.79 -0.82
CA ALA A 129 15.80 16.34 0.54
C ALA A 129 15.34 17.52 1.42
N SER A 130 14.04 17.82 1.41
CA SER A 130 13.28 18.49 2.49
C SER A 130 11.95 19.00 1.93
N ILE A 131 10.85 18.33 2.24
CA ILE A 131 9.60 19.05 2.52
C ILE A 131 9.63 19.19 4.05
N PRO A 132 9.97 20.37 4.61
CA PRO A 132 9.81 20.59 6.05
C PRO A 132 8.32 20.46 6.39
N ALA A 133 8.06 19.88 7.57
CA ALA A 133 6.74 19.74 8.16
C ALA A 133 6.00 21.08 8.30
#